data_AF-A0A350DFH8-F1
#
_entry.id   AF-A0A350DFH8-F1
#
_cell.length_a   1.000
_cell.length_b   1.000
_cell.length_c   1.000
_cell.angle_alpha   90.00
_cell.angle_beta   90.00
_cell.angle_gamma   90.00
#
_symmetry.space_group_name_H-M   'P 1'
#
loop_
_entity.id
_entity.type
_entity.pdbx_description
1 polymer ?
#
loop_
_entity_poly.entity_id
_entity_poly.type
_entity_poly.pdbx_seq_one_letter_code
_entity_poly.pdbx_strand_id
1 'polypeptide(L)'
;MSSSRIDALTQWAAQHHGLDSATIRLSAAGGDASFRRYFRLTLPDGNTQIVMDAPPAQEDSAPFVAIGQRWHAAGLPVPYIHASDLDAGFLLLDDLG
;
A
#
# COMPACT_ATOMS: atom_id res chain seq x y z
N MET A 1 -3.17 16.13 -12.25
CA MET A 1 -2.47 15.80 -10.98
C MET A 1 -2.20 14.29 -10.96
N SER A 2 -0.95 13.86 -11.19
CA SER A 2 -0.42 12.49 -11.00
C SER A 2 -1.37 11.28 -11.26
N SER A 3 -2.16 11.24 -12.36
CA SER A 3 -3.04 10.07 -12.60
C SER A 3 -2.23 8.79 -12.78
N SER A 4 -1.07 8.87 -13.45
CA SER A 4 -0.24 7.71 -13.76
C SER A 4 0.18 6.88 -12.54
N ARG A 5 0.48 7.50 -11.39
CA ARG A 5 0.89 6.74 -10.19
C ARG A 5 -0.29 6.06 -9.50
N ILE A 6 -1.45 6.72 -9.42
CA ILE A 6 -2.65 6.08 -8.85
C ILE A 6 -3.12 4.95 -9.76
N ASP A 7 -3.06 5.14 -11.08
CA ASP A 7 -3.37 4.11 -12.06
C ASP A 7 -2.40 2.92 -11.92
N ALA A 8 -1.10 3.18 -11.80
CA ALA A 8 -0.08 2.15 -11.57
C ALA A 8 -0.26 1.43 -10.23
N LEU A 9 -0.57 2.15 -9.15
CA LEU A 9 -0.85 1.57 -7.83
C LEU A 9 -2.10 0.69 -7.87
N THR A 10 -3.16 1.14 -8.54
CA THR A 10 -4.40 0.38 -8.74
C THR A 10 -4.10 -0.90 -9.51
N GLN A 11 -3.36 -0.80 -10.60
CA GLN A 11 -2.98 -1.95 -11.42
C GLN A 11 -2.12 -2.96 -10.64
N TRP A 12 -1.15 -2.47 -9.86
CA TRP A 12 -0.27 -3.29 -9.03
C TRP A 12 -1.05 -4.01 -7.93
N ALA A 13 -1.92 -3.30 -7.21
CA ALA A 13 -2.78 -3.88 -6.18
C ALA A 13 -3.71 -4.95 -6.76
N ALA A 14 -4.37 -4.66 -7.89
CA ALA A 14 -5.23 -5.63 -8.55
C ALA A 14 -4.47 -6.89 -8.98
N GLN A 15 -3.27 -6.74 -9.56
CA GLN A 15 -2.42 -7.87 -9.95
C GLN A 15 -2.01 -8.73 -8.75
N HIS A 16 -1.69 -8.11 -7.61
CA HIS A 16 -1.36 -8.83 -6.39
C HIS A 16 -2.51 -9.76 -5.93
N HIS A 17 -3.76 -9.36 -6.15
CA HIS A 17 -4.94 -10.17 -5.86
C HIS A 17 -5.41 -11.05 -7.03
N GLY A 18 -4.74 -11.02 -8.19
CA GLY A 18 -5.20 -11.72 -9.40
C GLY A 18 -6.52 -11.19 -9.95
N LEU A 19 -6.81 -9.90 -9.73
CA LEU A 19 -8.05 -9.23 -10.10
C LEU A 19 -7.83 -8.23 -11.24
N ASP A 20 -8.93 -7.81 -11.86
CA ASP A 20 -8.95 -6.64 -12.75
C ASP A 20 -8.99 -5.36 -11.91
N SER A 21 -8.20 -4.36 -12.30
CA SER A 21 -8.21 -3.00 -11.74
C SER A 21 -9.61 -2.39 -11.62
N ALA A 22 -10.53 -2.72 -12.52
CA ALA A 22 -11.91 -2.22 -12.51
C ALA A 22 -12.78 -2.80 -11.37
N THR A 23 -12.33 -3.89 -10.74
CA THR A 23 -13.09 -4.59 -9.69
C THR A 23 -12.73 -4.13 -8.28
N ILE A 24 -11.62 -3.42 -8.13
CA ILE A 24 -11.18 -2.85 -6.86
C ILE A 24 -11.50 -1.36 -6.79
N ARG A 25 -11.53 -0.80 -5.58
CA ARG A 25 -11.69 0.64 -5.38
C ARG A 25 -10.61 1.17 -4.46
N LEU A 26 -10.01 2.29 -4.83
CA LEU A 26 -9.13 3.07 -3.96
C LEU A 26 -9.84 4.33 -3.49
N SER A 27 -9.76 4.61 -2.20
CA SER A 27 -10.18 5.88 -1.60
C SER A 27 -9.07 6.44 -0.71
N ALA A 28 -8.89 7.76 -0.67
CA ALA A 28 -7.82 8.34 0.13
C ALA A 28 -8.03 8.02 1.61
N ALA A 29 -7.00 7.51 2.29
CA ALA A 29 -7.06 7.14 3.71
C ALA A 29 -6.82 8.34 4.67
N GLY A 30 -6.70 9.56 4.14
CA GLY A 30 -6.47 10.78 4.92
C GLY A 30 -5.08 10.84 5.59
N GLY A 31 -4.76 12.00 6.18
CA GLY A 31 -3.56 12.21 7.00
C GLY A 31 -2.42 12.98 6.32
N ASP A 32 -1.57 13.60 7.15
CA ASP A 32 -0.25 14.11 6.76
C ASP A 32 0.75 12.97 6.83
N ALA A 33 1.29 12.60 5.69
CA ALA A 33 2.17 11.45 5.53
C ALA A 33 3.45 11.81 4.74
N SER A 34 3.91 13.05 4.85
CA SER A 34 5.07 13.56 4.09
C SER A 34 4.87 13.31 2.57
N PHE A 35 5.83 12.68 1.89
CA PHE A 35 5.74 12.32 0.47
C PHE A 35 4.94 11.03 0.19
N ARG A 36 4.50 10.33 1.23
CA ARG A 36 3.75 9.08 1.12
C ARG A 36 2.26 9.40 1.06
N ARG A 37 1.54 8.63 0.25
CA ARG A 37 0.08 8.70 0.15
C ARG A 37 -0.50 7.34 0.49
N TYR A 38 -1.51 7.32 1.35
CA TYR A 38 -2.22 6.10 1.72
C TYR A 38 -3.61 6.11 1.11
N PHE A 39 -4.00 4.96 0.56
CA PHE A 39 -5.34 4.72 0.06
C PHE A 39 -5.89 3.45 0.68
N ARG A 40 -7.16 3.50 1.09
CA ARG A 40 -7.93 2.32 1.42
C ARG A 40 -8.34 1.63 0.12
N LEU A 41 -7.84 0.41 -0.03
CA LEU A 41 -8.24 -0.57 -1.03
C LEU A 41 -9.47 -1.32 -0.53
N THR A 42 -10.53 -1.34 -1.33
CA THR A 42 -11.70 -2.19 -1.12
C THR A 42 -11.73 -3.27 -2.19
N LEU A 43 -11.71 -4.53 -1.75
CA LEU A 43 -11.78 -5.72 -2.59
C LEU A 43 -13.24 -6.10 -2.92
N PRO A 44 -13.47 -6.95 -3.95
CA PRO A 44 -14.82 -7.34 -4.36
C PRO A 44 -15.64 -8.06 -3.28
N ASP A 45 -14.96 -8.73 -2.35
CA ASP A 45 -15.56 -9.42 -1.21
C ASP A 45 -15.89 -8.49 -0.03
N GLY A 46 -15.55 -7.21 -0.14
CA GLY A 46 -15.74 -6.19 0.90
C GLY A 46 -14.59 -6.08 1.90
N ASN A 47 -13.56 -6.93 1.81
CA ASN A 47 -12.37 -6.79 2.63
C ASN A 47 -11.60 -5.51 2.26
N THR A 48 -10.92 -4.94 3.25
CA THR A 48 -10.12 -3.73 3.06
C THR A 48 -8.66 -3.92 3.45
N GLN A 49 -7.81 -3.20 2.74
CA GLN A 49 -6.36 -3.11 2.98
C GLN A 49 -5.91 -1.68 2.74
N ILE A 50 -4.71 -1.34 3.20
CA ILE A 50 -4.09 -0.05 2.91
C ILE A 50 -3.01 -0.24 1.84
N VAL A 51 -3.10 0.52 0.77
CA VAL A 51 -2.00 0.66 -0.20
C VAL A 51 -1.29 1.98 0.01
N MET A 52 0.03 1.94 -0.04
CA MET A 52 0.89 3.11 0.08
C MET A 52 1.55 3.40 -1.26
N ASP A 53 1.56 4.67 -1.64
CA ASP A 53 2.37 5.22 -2.72
C ASP A 53 3.44 6.14 -2.14
N ALA A 54 4.70 5.76 -2.29
CA ALA A 54 5.88 6.50 -1.86
C ALA A 54 6.91 6.54 -2.99
N PRO A 55 6.93 7.62 -3.81
CA PRO A 55 7.85 7.72 -4.94
C PRO A 55 9.32 7.52 -4.49
N PRO A 56 10.08 6.53 -5.03
CA PRO A 56 11.43 6.22 -4.54
C PRO A 56 12.43 7.36 -4.68
N ALA A 57 12.18 8.29 -5.62
CA ALA A 57 12.98 9.51 -5.78
C ALA A 57 12.77 10.53 -4.65
N GLN A 58 11.74 10.36 -3.81
CA GLN A 58 11.38 11.27 -2.71
C GLN A 58 11.50 10.59 -1.35
N GLU A 59 11.26 9.28 -1.25
CA GLU A 59 11.21 8.53 0.01
C GLU A 59 11.82 7.13 -0.16
N ASP A 60 12.77 6.76 0.71
CA ASP A 60 13.25 5.38 0.82
C ASP A 60 12.36 4.57 1.78
N SER A 61 11.61 3.62 1.22
CA SER A 61 10.71 2.75 1.97
C SER A 61 11.38 1.47 2.52
N ALA A 62 12.63 1.18 2.17
CA ALA A 62 13.30 -0.05 2.61
C ALA A 62 13.45 -0.13 4.15
N PRO A 63 13.82 0.95 4.88
CA PRO A 63 13.86 0.91 6.34
C PRO A 63 12.49 0.66 6.98
N PHE A 64 11.43 1.23 6.40
CA PHE A 64 10.05 1.03 6.86
C PHE A 64 9.64 -0.45 6.74
N VAL A 65 9.91 -1.07 5.59
CA VAL A 65 9.60 -2.49 5.38
C VAL A 65 10.42 -3.37 6.32
N ALA A 66 11.73 -3.12 6.44
CA ALA A 66 12.61 -3.92 7.27
C ALA A 66 12.22 -3.89 8.76
N ILE A 67 11.89 -2.72 9.30
CA ILE A 67 11.47 -2.62 10.71
C ILE A 67 10.07 -3.20 10.92
N GLY A 68 9.14 -2.96 10.00
CA GLY A 68 7.78 -3.50 10.06
C GLY A 68 7.77 -5.04 10.10
N GLN A 69 8.54 -5.67 9.21
CA GLN A 69 8.69 -7.12 9.19
C GLN A 69 9.33 -7.67 10.47
N ARG A 70 10.37 -6.99 10.99
CA ARG A 70 11.03 -7.41 12.25
C ARG A 70 10.09 -7.29 13.44
N TRP A 71 9.34 -6.19 13.53
CA TRP A 71 8.38 -5.97 14.61
C TRP A 71 7.24 -6.97 14.56
N HIS A 72 6.70 -7.24 13.37
CA HIS A 72 5.69 -8.29 13.19
C HIS A 72 6.21 -9.67 13.62
N ALA A 73 7.42 -10.04 13.20
CA ALA A 73 8.06 -11.30 13.59
C ALA A 73 8.33 -11.40 15.10
N ALA A 74 8.47 -10.27 15.80
CA ALA A 74 8.59 -10.19 17.25
C ALA A 74 7.23 -10.25 17.98
N GLY A 75 6.12 -10.38 17.26
CA GLY A 75 4.76 -10.42 17.83
C GLY A 75 4.23 -9.06 18.26
N LEU A 76 4.83 -7.96 17.78
CA LEU A 76 4.31 -6.62 18.04
C LEU A 76 3.06 -6.35 17.20
N PRO A 77 2.08 -5.60 17.72
CA PRO A 77 0.83 -5.29 17.03
C PRO A 77 1.05 -4.18 15.99
N VAL A 78 1.70 -4.53 14.88
CA VAL A 78 1.95 -3.65 13.74
C VAL A 78 1.21 -4.16 12.51
N PRO A 79 0.78 -3.29 11.58
CA PRO A 79 0.19 -3.74 10.32
C PRO A 79 1.11 -4.73 9.61
N TYR A 80 0.56 -5.86 9.16
CA TYR A 80 1.29 -6.78 8.32
C TYR A 80 1.55 -6.17 6.94
N ILE A 81 2.74 -6.41 6.39
CA ILE A 81 3.11 -6.00 5.04
C ILE A 81 2.88 -7.19 4.11
N HIS A 82 1.76 -7.18 3.39
CA HIS A 82 1.39 -8.25 2.45
C HIS A 82 2.29 -8.29 1.22
N ALA A 83 2.67 -7.12 0.72
CA ALA A 83 3.55 -6.99 -0.44
C ALA A 83 4.29 -5.65 -0.45
N SER A 84 5.43 -5.64 -1.13
CA SER A 84 6.23 -4.44 -1.36
C SER A 84 6.87 -4.49 -2.74
N ASP A 85 6.72 -3.41 -3.50
CA ASP A 85 7.50 -3.12 -4.70
C ASP A 85 8.27 -1.83 -4.45
N LEU A 86 9.52 -1.97 -3.98
CA LEU A 86 10.35 -0.83 -3.58
C LEU A 86 10.87 -0.04 -4.78
N ASP A 87 11.00 -0.68 -5.94
CA ASP A 87 11.44 -0.04 -7.19
C ASP A 87 10.32 0.86 -7.75
N ALA A 88 9.06 0.44 -7.63
CA ALA A 88 7.92 1.28 -7.95
C ALA A 88 7.54 2.26 -6.82
N GLY A 89 7.87 1.91 -5.57
CA GLY A 89 7.51 2.67 -4.37
C GLY A 89 6.11 2.36 -3.85
N PHE A 90 5.66 1.12 -3.94
CA PHE A 90 4.33 0.68 -3.53
C PHE A 90 4.39 -0.34 -2.40
N LEU A 91 3.50 -0.20 -1.40
CA LEU A 91 3.30 -1.20 -0.34
C LEU A 91 1.82 -1.57 -0.20
N LEU A 92 1.57 -2.79 0.24
CA LEU A 92 0.26 -3.29 0.63
C LEU A 92 0.31 -3.73 2.09
N LEU A 93 -0.58 -3.18 2.91
CA LEU A 93 -0.60 -3.27 4.36
C LEU A 93 -1.98 -3.69 4.86
N ASP A 94 -2.05 -4.24 6.06
CA ASP A 94 -3.32 -4.38 6.77
C ASP A 94 -4.05 -3.04 6.90
N ASP A 95 -5.37 -3.07 6.83
CA ASP A 95 -6.23 -1.97 7.26
C ASP A 95 -6.62 -2.20 8.72
N LEU A 96 -6.23 -1.29 9.61
CA LEU A 96 -6.47 -1.39 11.05
C LEU A 96 -7.77 -0.67 11.50
N GLY A 97 -8.56 -0.10 10.57
CA GLY A 97 -9.84 0.56 10.88
C GLY A 97 -10.00 1.93 10.23
#